data_AF-A0A5Q4ZEC4-F1
#
_entry.id   AF-A0A5Q4ZEC4-F1
#
_cell.length_a   1.000
_cell.length_b   1.000
_cell.length_c   1.000
_cell.angle_alpha   90.00
_cell.angle_beta   90.00
_cell.angle_gamma   90.00
#
_symmetry.space_group_name_H-M   'P 1'
#
loop_
_entity.id
_entity.type
_entity.pdbx_description
1 polymer ?
#
loop_
_entity_poly.entity_id
_entity_poly.type
_entity_poly.pdbx_seq_one_letter_code
_entity_poly.pdbx_strand_id
1 'polypeptide(L)'
;MQIELSLSAETIATEAITAAKKNSAHMSRVARIFDAMRAIVEKPDGRLRHYTVDFYEHDRAYLHRTYATGMYGWVIRESGTHLVQLGRHPRMNEELDAALHTGPSRDCYLIDARNATVKAVTEGKLREEMARFNYVTGTHTVAKHGQTIATMDVSMTPWTHAKPPQGIVRFGSLDVPLSHEDLVALAQIGASEVIRVSHSLFTGTQTIELDGANLFDLIEQRAE
;
A
#
# COMPACT_ATOMS: atom_id res chain seq x y z
N MET A 1 3.48 32.53 -30.68
CA MET A 1 2.15 32.31 -30.09
C MET A 1 2.37 31.69 -28.73
N GLN A 2 2.50 32.54 -27.69
CA GLN A 2 2.67 32.11 -26.30
C GLN A 2 1.27 31.86 -25.72
N ILE A 3 1.01 30.63 -25.27
CA ILE A 3 -0.20 30.31 -24.51
C ILE A 3 0.17 30.57 -23.05
N GLU A 4 -0.18 31.73 -22.52
CA GLU A 4 -0.16 31.98 -21.08
C GLU A 4 -1.31 31.19 -20.44
N LEU A 5 -0.97 30.17 -19.67
CA LEU A 5 -1.89 29.49 -18.74
C LEU A 5 -2.19 30.45 -17.58
N SER A 6 -3.16 31.35 -17.75
CA SER A 6 -3.69 32.16 -16.66
C SER A 6 -4.68 31.33 -15.83
N LEU A 7 -4.16 30.46 -14.95
CA LEU A 7 -4.96 29.92 -13.86
C LEU A 7 -5.37 31.09 -12.95
N SER A 8 -6.66 31.37 -12.86
CA SER A 8 -7.16 32.44 -12.00
C SER A 8 -6.86 32.11 -10.53
N ALA A 9 -6.60 33.14 -9.71
CA ALA A 9 -6.34 32.97 -8.28
C ALA A 9 -7.48 32.22 -7.55
N GLU A 10 -8.70 32.32 -8.07
CA GLU A 10 -9.88 31.61 -7.55
C GLU A 10 -9.83 30.10 -7.84
N THR A 11 -9.38 29.70 -9.03
CA THR A 11 -9.14 28.28 -9.36
C THR A 11 -8.05 27.70 -8.48
N ILE A 12 -6.93 28.41 -8.32
CA ILE A 12 -5.81 27.98 -7.46
C ILE A 12 -6.25 27.83 -6.00
N ALA A 13 -7.03 28.78 -5.47
CA ALA A 13 -7.54 28.71 -4.10
C ALA A 13 -8.51 27.54 -3.90
N THR A 14 -9.38 27.28 -4.88
CA THR A 14 -10.36 26.17 -4.81
C THR A 14 -9.66 24.81 -4.86
N GLU A 15 -8.65 24.65 -5.71
CA GLU A 15 -7.81 23.46 -5.80
C GLU A 15 -7.05 23.22 -4.48
N ALA A 16 -6.45 24.26 -3.91
CA ALA A 16 -5.73 24.18 -2.64
C ALA A 16 -6.65 23.77 -1.47
N ILE A 17 -7.85 24.35 -1.38
CA ILE A 17 -8.85 23.99 -0.35
C ILE A 17 -9.30 22.54 -0.51
N THR A 18 -9.50 22.09 -1.76
CA THR A 18 -9.92 20.72 -2.05
C THR A 18 -8.82 19.72 -1.66
N ALA A 19 -7.56 20.00 -2.03
CA ALA A 19 -6.41 19.19 -1.63
C ALA A 19 -6.23 19.14 -0.10
N ALA A 20 -6.43 20.27 0.60
CA ALA A 20 -6.36 20.31 2.06
C ALA A 20 -7.44 19.45 2.74
N LYS A 21 -8.68 19.48 2.23
CA LYS A 21 -9.78 18.64 2.73
C LYS A 21 -9.51 17.15 2.54
N LYS A 22 -9.05 16.78 1.36
CA LYS A 22 -8.64 15.41 0.99
C LYS A 22 -7.53 14.86 1.89
N ASN A 23 -6.47 15.66 2.09
CA ASN A 23 -5.40 15.30 3.03
C ASN A 23 -5.94 15.15 4.46
N SER A 24 -6.84 16.03 4.91
CA SER A 24 -7.46 15.93 6.23
C SER A 24 -8.28 14.65 6.42
N ALA A 25 -9.04 14.22 5.42
CA ALA A 25 -9.86 13.01 5.47
C ALA A 25 -9.02 11.72 5.47
N HIS A 26 -7.97 11.64 4.64
CA HIS A 26 -7.00 10.54 4.70
C HIS A 26 -6.31 10.47 6.08
N MET A 27 -5.82 11.59 6.61
CA MET A 27 -5.22 11.64 7.95
C MET A 27 -6.20 11.18 9.04
N SER A 28 -7.47 11.58 8.94
CA SER A 28 -8.53 11.15 9.86
C SER A 28 -8.79 9.65 9.78
N ARG A 29 -8.80 9.06 8.57
CA ARG A 29 -8.95 7.61 8.39
C ARG A 29 -7.81 6.85 9.05
N VAL A 30 -6.56 7.26 8.81
CA VAL A 30 -5.38 6.65 9.45
C VAL A 30 -5.48 6.75 10.96
N ALA A 31 -5.82 7.92 11.51
CA ALA A 31 -5.95 8.12 12.95
C ALA A 31 -6.99 7.18 13.56
N ARG A 32 -8.18 7.04 12.95
CA ARG A 32 -9.24 6.15 13.45
C ARG A 32 -8.80 4.68 13.50
N ILE A 33 -8.15 4.19 12.46
CA ILE A 33 -7.66 2.80 12.43
C ILE A 33 -6.54 2.61 13.45
N PHE A 34 -5.60 3.54 13.49
CA PHE A 34 -4.48 3.47 14.41
C PHE A 34 -4.95 3.49 15.87
N ASP A 35 -5.95 4.31 16.21
CA ASP A 35 -6.56 4.32 17.54
C ASP A 35 -7.24 2.99 17.87
N ALA A 36 -7.94 2.36 16.91
CA ALA A 36 -8.54 1.04 17.09
C ALA A 36 -7.49 -0.07 17.31
N MET A 37 -6.35 0.01 16.59
CA MET A 37 -5.22 -0.89 16.80
C MET A 37 -4.53 -0.65 18.15
N ARG A 38 -4.37 0.63 18.54
CA ARG A 38 -3.76 1.02 19.81
C ARG A 38 -4.54 0.48 20.99
N ALA A 39 -5.87 0.52 20.93
CA ALA A 39 -6.75 -0.04 21.95
C ALA A 39 -6.58 -1.56 22.15
N ILE A 40 -5.98 -2.28 21.19
CA ILE A 40 -5.62 -3.70 21.32
C ILE A 40 -4.23 -3.86 21.94
N VAL A 41 -3.26 -3.08 21.46
CA VAL A 41 -1.86 -3.13 21.95
C VAL A 41 -1.76 -2.71 23.41
N GLU A 42 -2.51 -1.68 23.81
CA GLU A 42 -2.45 -1.10 25.17
C GLU A 42 -3.32 -1.84 26.19
N LYS A 43 -3.95 -2.98 25.83
CA LYS A 43 -4.68 -3.78 26.81
C LYS A 43 -3.72 -4.28 27.91
N PRO A 44 -4.18 -4.47 29.16
CA PRO A 44 -3.34 -4.99 30.24
C PRO A 44 -2.69 -6.34 29.90
N ASP A 45 -3.43 -7.20 29.22
CA ASP A 45 -3.02 -8.51 28.71
C ASP A 45 -2.51 -8.45 27.26
N GLY A 46 -2.23 -7.25 26.73
CA GLY A 46 -1.71 -7.03 25.39
C GLY A 46 -0.43 -7.83 25.13
N ARG A 47 -0.34 -8.43 23.94
CA ARG A 47 0.76 -9.33 23.61
C ARG A 47 2.08 -8.63 23.37
N LEU A 48 2.08 -7.43 22.78
CA LEU A 48 3.30 -6.71 22.43
C LEU A 48 4.04 -6.23 23.69
N ARG A 49 5.30 -6.64 23.87
CA ARG A 49 6.10 -6.30 25.08
C ARG A 49 7.42 -5.59 24.79
N HIS A 50 8.07 -5.88 23.66
CA HIS A 50 9.44 -5.41 23.41
C HIS A 50 9.50 -4.31 22.35
N TYR A 51 9.40 -4.67 21.08
CA TYR A 51 9.62 -3.78 19.95
C TYR A 51 8.36 -2.96 19.65
N THR A 52 8.01 -2.07 20.57
CA THR A 52 6.84 -1.18 20.45
C THR A 52 6.97 -0.19 19.30
N VAL A 53 8.20 0.06 18.82
CA VAL A 53 8.48 0.84 17.61
C VAL A 53 7.79 0.28 16.36
N ASP A 54 7.67 -1.06 16.26
CA ASP A 54 6.98 -1.71 15.14
C ASP A 54 5.53 -1.22 15.04
N PHE A 55 4.87 -1.06 16.19
CA PHE A 55 3.52 -0.54 16.22
C PHE A 55 3.46 0.99 16.10
N TYR A 56 4.18 1.72 16.95
CA TYR A 56 4.00 3.18 17.05
C TYR A 56 4.57 3.96 15.86
N GLU A 57 5.61 3.42 15.21
CA GLU A 57 6.28 4.07 14.09
C GLU A 57 6.01 3.34 12.78
N HIS A 58 6.31 2.04 12.69
CA HIS A 58 6.29 1.32 11.42
C HIS A 58 4.88 1.02 10.92
N ASP A 59 3.99 0.47 11.75
CA ASP A 59 2.59 0.21 11.38
C ASP A 59 1.86 1.52 11.06
N ARG A 60 2.12 2.58 11.84
CA ARG A 60 1.56 3.92 11.58
C ARG A 60 2.03 4.49 10.24
N ALA A 61 3.34 4.46 9.97
CA ALA A 61 3.90 4.91 8.69
C ALA A 61 3.36 4.07 7.52
N TYR A 62 3.16 2.77 7.73
CA TYR A 62 2.57 1.87 6.73
C TYR A 62 1.13 2.27 6.39
N LEU A 63 0.29 2.58 7.40
CA LEU A 63 -1.07 3.07 7.18
C LEU A 63 -1.09 4.39 6.40
N HIS A 64 -0.18 5.32 6.70
CA HIS A 64 -0.03 6.56 5.93
C HIS A 64 0.35 6.27 4.48
N ARG A 65 1.39 5.48 4.24
CA ARG A 65 1.88 5.16 2.88
C ARG A 65 0.85 4.43 2.02
N THR A 66 0.00 3.62 2.63
CA THR A 66 -1.02 2.82 1.93
C THR A 66 -2.40 3.48 1.91
N TYR A 67 -2.45 4.75 2.34
CA TYR A 67 -3.65 5.57 2.41
C TYR A 67 -4.77 5.01 3.30
N ALA A 68 -4.45 4.02 4.15
CA ALA A 68 -5.41 3.24 4.91
C ALA A 68 -6.57 2.74 4.02
N THR A 69 -6.25 2.08 2.92
CA THR A 69 -7.25 1.59 1.94
C THR A 69 -7.41 0.07 2.03
N GLY A 70 -8.58 -0.46 1.66
CA GLY A 70 -8.81 -1.91 1.62
C GLY A 70 -8.66 -2.65 2.97
N MET A 71 -8.20 -3.89 2.88
CA MET A 71 -8.06 -4.83 4.01
C MET A 71 -6.61 -5.03 4.40
N TYR A 72 -6.33 -5.24 5.69
CA TYR A 72 -5.00 -5.58 6.19
C TYR A 72 -5.05 -6.84 7.06
N GLY A 73 -3.96 -7.59 6.99
CA GLY A 73 -3.62 -8.62 7.95
C GLY A 73 -2.63 -8.05 8.95
N TRP A 74 -2.88 -8.29 10.24
CA TRP A 74 -2.01 -7.79 11.31
C TRP A 74 -1.72 -8.91 12.31
N VAL A 75 -0.44 -9.19 12.49
CA VAL A 75 0.06 -10.19 13.44
C VAL A 75 0.79 -9.48 14.56
N ILE A 76 0.41 -9.77 15.81
CA ILE A 76 1.08 -9.28 17.00
C ILE A 76 1.80 -10.44 17.68
N ARG A 77 3.07 -10.23 18.02
CA ARG A 77 3.90 -11.10 18.86
C ARG A 77 4.43 -10.29 20.04
N GLU A 78 5.03 -10.98 21.01
CA GLU A 78 5.72 -10.30 22.12
C GLU A 78 6.87 -9.42 21.63
N SER A 79 7.53 -9.87 20.56
CA SER A 79 8.68 -9.24 19.95
C SER A 79 8.37 -8.28 18.80
N GLY A 80 7.12 -7.93 18.52
CA GLY A 80 6.83 -6.98 17.43
C GLY A 80 5.48 -7.19 16.75
N THR A 81 5.20 -6.33 15.78
CA THR A 81 3.98 -6.37 14.96
C THR A 81 4.33 -6.47 13.48
N HIS A 82 3.47 -7.11 12.69
CA HIS A 82 3.61 -7.19 11.24
C HIS A 82 2.26 -6.83 10.60
N LEU A 83 2.21 -5.68 9.93
CA LEU A 83 1.03 -5.18 9.22
C LEU A 83 1.26 -5.25 7.71
N VAL A 84 0.35 -5.92 6.99
CA VAL A 84 0.40 -6.05 5.53
C VAL A 84 -0.97 -5.81 4.93
N GLN A 85 -1.03 -5.02 3.85
CA GLN A 85 -2.25 -4.85 3.07
C GLN A 85 -2.52 -6.09 2.20
N LEU A 86 -3.73 -6.64 2.28
CA LEU A 86 -4.10 -7.91 1.66
C LEU A 86 -4.67 -7.73 0.24
N GLY A 87 -4.59 -8.82 -0.52
CA GLY A 87 -5.28 -8.98 -1.80
C GLY A 87 -4.74 -8.17 -2.98
N ARG A 88 -3.51 -7.65 -2.86
CA ARG A 88 -2.84 -6.85 -3.91
C ARG A 88 -1.87 -7.66 -4.75
N HIS A 89 -0.88 -8.28 -4.11
CA HIS A 89 0.18 -9.03 -4.79
C HIS A 89 0.75 -10.12 -3.86
N PRO A 90 1.02 -11.36 -4.34
CA PRO A 90 1.51 -12.44 -3.48
C PRO A 90 2.78 -12.10 -2.70
N ARG A 91 3.72 -11.38 -3.33
CA ARG A 91 4.98 -10.93 -2.70
C ARG A 91 4.77 -10.19 -1.38
N MET A 92 3.70 -9.40 -1.28
CA MET A 92 3.42 -8.61 -0.08
C MET A 92 3.03 -9.50 1.11
N ASN A 93 2.41 -10.64 0.83
CA ASN A 93 1.96 -11.57 1.86
C ASN A 93 3.12 -12.41 2.43
N GLU A 94 4.28 -12.48 1.78
CA GLU A 94 5.41 -13.32 2.22
C GLU A 94 5.94 -12.91 3.60
N GLU A 95 6.00 -11.61 3.91
CA GLU A 95 6.44 -11.14 5.24
C GLU A 95 5.42 -11.51 6.33
N LEU A 96 4.13 -11.38 6.02
CA LEU A 96 3.06 -11.80 6.93
C LEU A 96 3.03 -13.33 7.11
N ASP A 97 3.30 -14.08 6.04
CA ASP A 97 3.40 -15.54 6.08
C ASP A 97 4.59 -15.99 6.93
N ALA A 98 5.75 -15.36 6.78
CA ALA A 98 6.92 -15.62 7.62
C ALA A 98 6.62 -15.30 9.10
N ALA A 99 5.91 -14.19 9.37
CA ALA A 99 5.43 -13.84 10.71
C ALA A 99 4.51 -14.91 11.32
N LEU A 100 3.69 -15.58 10.49
CA LEU A 100 2.83 -16.68 10.88
C LEU A 100 3.58 -18.02 11.02
N HIS A 101 4.81 -18.14 10.55
CA HIS A 101 5.63 -19.34 10.79
C HIS A 101 6.58 -19.18 11.98
N THR A 102 6.72 -17.97 12.51
CA THR A 102 7.69 -17.65 13.55
C THR A 102 7.09 -17.64 14.95
N GLY A 103 7.72 -18.37 15.87
CA GLY A 103 7.40 -18.37 17.29
C GLY A 103 6.14 -19.17 17.67
N PRO A 104 6.00 -19.54 18.96
CA PRO A 104 4.89 -20.38 19.43
C PRO A 104 3.58 -19.61 19.69
N SER A 105 3.63 -18.28 19.86
CA SER A 105 2.50 -17.48 20.34
C SER A 105 2.33 -16.18 19.55
N ARG A 106 1.13 -15.95 19.02
CA ARG A 106 0.77 -14.78 18.19
C ARG A 106 -0.73 -14.52 18.22
N ASP A 107 -1.12 -13.26 18.11
CA ASP A 107 -2.51 -12.86 17.86
C ASP A 107 -2.65 -12.38 16.43
N CYS A 108 -3.73 -12.80 15.76
CA CYS A 108 -4.01 -12.45 14.37
C CYS A 108 -5.25 -11.58 14.29
N TYR A 109 -5.19 -10.54 13.47
CA TYR A 109 -6.28 -9.61 13.25
C TYR A 109 -6.49 -9.34 11.77
N LEU A 110 -7.75 -9.15 11.39
CA LEU A 110 -8.13 -8.51 10.13
C LEU A 110 -8.56 -7.08 10.41
N ILE A 111 -8.04 -6.16 9.60
CA ILE A 111 -8.39 -4.75 9.67
C ILE A 111 -9.12 -4.38 8.39
N ASP A 112 -10.34 -3.87 8.55
CA ASP A 112 -11.06 -3.19 7.47
C ASP A 112 -10.83 -1.69 7.65
N ALA A 113 -9.98 -1.12 6.79
CA ALA A 113 -9.60 0.27 6.88
C ALA A 113 -10.73 1.23 6.44
N ARG A 114 -11.66 0.78 5.60
CA ARG A 114 -12.81 1.60 5.19
C ARG A 114 -13.75 1.83 6.36
N ASN A 115 -14.01 0.76 7.12
CA ASN A 115 -14.91 0.78 8.27
C ASN A 115 -14.19 1.08 9.62
N ALA A 116 -12.85 1.21 9.59
CA ALA A 116 -12.02 1.37 10.78
C ALA A 116 -12.28 0.29 11.84
N THR A 117 -12.43 -0.96 11.41
CA THR A 117 -12.68 -2.09 12.32
C THR A 117 -11.47 -3.01 12.40
N VAL A 118 -11.19 -3.51 13.61
CA VAL A 118 -10.14 -4.51 13.85
C VAL A 118 -10.79 -5.73 14.49
N LYS A 119 -10.68 -6.88 13.84
CA LYS A 119 -11.33 -8.13 14.26
C LYS A 119 -10.28 -9.21 14.51
N ALA A 120 -10.31 -9.79 15.70
CA ALA A 120 -9.51 -10.98 16.01
C ALA A 120 -9.94 -12.15 15.14
N VAL A 121 -8.97 -12.89 14.60
CA VAL A 121 -9.18 -14.07 13.75
C VAL A 121 -8.21 -15.18 14.11
N THR A 122 -8.52 -16.40 13.69
CA THR A 122 -7.56 -17.50 13.75
C THR A 122 -6.48 -17.33 12.69
N GLU A 123 -5.33 -17.97 12.89
CA GLU A 123 -4.28 -18.05 11.86
C GLU A 123 -4.82 -18.63 10.55
N GLY A 124 -5.57 -19.73 10.61
CA GLY A 124 -6.18 -20.35 9.43
C GLY A 124 -7.06 -19.36 8.67
N LYS A 125 -7.84 -18.55 9.38
CA LYS A 125 -8.69 -17.54 8.75
C LYS A 125 -7.88 -16.41 8.12
N LEU A 126 -6.79 -15.98 8.75
CA LEU A 126 -5.90 -14.97 8.18
C LEU A 126 -5.23 -15.50 6.89
N ARG A 127 -4.78 -16.76 6.89
CA ARG A 127 -4.22 -17.44 5.69
C ARG A 127 -5.23 -17.54 4.55
N GLU A 128 -6.50 -17.84 4.85
CA GLU A 128 -7.58 -17.81 3.85
C GLU A 128 -7.72 -16.43 3.21
N GLU A 129 -7.72 -15.35 4.00
CA GLU A 129 -7.82 -13.99 3.46
C GLU A 129 -6.55 -13.58 2.69
N MET A 130 -5.37 -14.02 3.11
CA MET A 130 -4.12 -13.82 2.35
C MET A 130 -4.17 -14.48 0.97
N ALA A 131 -4.86 -15.61 0.82
CA ALA A 131 -5.02 -16.29 -0.46
C ALA A 131 -6.03 -15.60 -1.41
N ARG A 132 -6.80 -14.62 -0.92
CA ARG A 132 -7.80 -13.90 -1.71
C ARG A 132 -7.19 -12.65 -2.33
N PHE A 133 -7.05 -12.67 -3.65
CA PHE A 133 -6.51 -11.54 -4.41
C PHE A 133 -7.62 -10.81 -5.16
N ASN A 134 -7.68 -9.50 -4.95
CA ASN A 134 -8.52 -8.59 -5.74
C ASN A 134 -7.85 -8.28 -7.08
N TYR A 135 -6.52 -8.31 -7.11
CA TYR A 135 -5.68 -8.02 -8.28
C TYR A 135 -4.86 -9.24 -8.67
N VAL A 136 -4.70 -9.46 -9.96
CA VAL A 136 -3.89 -10.54 -10.52
C VAL A 136 -2.90 -9.92 -11.50
N THR A 137 -1.61 -10.17 -11.27
CA THR A 137 -0.53 -9.80 -12.19
C THR A 137 -0.29 -10.89 -13.23
N GLY A 138 -0.40 -10.51 -14.51
CA GLY A 138 0.12 -11.28 -15.63
C GLY A 138 1.48 -10.73 -16.07
N THR A 139 2.06 -11.29 -17.14
CA THR A 139 3.40 -10.89 -17.63
C THR A 139 3.49 -9.40 -17.98
N HIS A 140 2.42 -8.83 -18.55
CA HIS A 140 2.38 -7.43 -19.00
C HIS A 140 1.08 -6.72 -18.64
N THR A 141 0.32 -7.24 -17.68
CA THR A 141 -1.03 -6.75 -17.38
C THR A 141 -1.36 -6.89 -15.91
N VAL A 142 -2.17 -5.98 -15.40
CA VAL A 142 -2.82 -6.09 -14.10
C VAL A 142 -4.32 -6.20 -14.32
N ALA A 143 -4.93 -7.24 -13.76
CA ALA A 143 -6.37 -7.45 -13.76
C ALA A 143 -6.95 -7.27 -12.35
N LYS A 144 -8.18 -6.78 -12.26
CA LYS A 144 -8.96 -6.67 -11.03
C LYS A 144 -10.30 -7.37 -11.24
N HIS A 145 -10.66 -8.31 -10.36
CA HIS A 145 -11.90 -9.09 -10.47
C HIS A 145 -12.18 -9.67 -11.87
N GLY A 146 -11.13 -10.10 -12.58
CA GLY A 146 -11.23 -10.68 -13.92
C GLY A 146 -11.23 -9.68 -15.08
N GLN A 147 -11.25 -8.37 -14.82
CA GLN A 147 -11.11 -7.33 -15.85
C GLN A 147 -9.71 -6.75 -15.85
N THR A 148 -9.04 -6.71 -17.00
CA THR A 148 -7.75 -6.01 -17.13
C THR A 148 -7.96 -4.50 -16.92
N ILE A 149 -7.20 -3.92 -15.98
CA ILE A 149 -7.29 -2.50 -15.64
C ILE A 149 -6.08 -1.69 -16.11
N ALA A 150 -4.95 -2.35 -16.33
CA ALA A 150 -3.73 -1.70 -16.83
C ALA A 150 -2.83 -2.69 -17.59
N THR A 151 -2.08 -2.19 -18.56
CA THR A 151 -0.86 -2.85 -19.04
C THR A 151 0.31 -2.49 -18.13
N MET A 152 1.38 -3.29 -18.14
CA MET A 152 2.54 -3.10 -17.28
C MET A 152 3.82 -3.46 -18.03
N ASP A 153 4.77 -2.53 -18.02
CA ASP A 153 6.15 -2.74 -18.43
C ASP A 153 7.09 -2.46 -17.25
N VAL A 154 8.04 -3.37 -17.02
CA VAL A 154 9.02 -3.26 -15.93
C VAL A 154 10.40 -3.37 -16.54
N SER A 155 11.18 -2.32 -16.34
CA SER A 155 12.55 -2.21 -16.85
C SER A 155 13.51 -1.87 -15.72
N MET A 156 14.79 -2.19 -15.93
CA MET A 156 15.84 -1.91 -14.96
C MET A 156 16.78 -0.87 -15.54
N THR A 157 17.18 0.12 -14.74
CA THR A 157 18.27 1.01 -15.13
C THR A 157 19.59 0.23 -15.23
N PRO A 158 20.50 0.63 -16.13
CA PRO A 158 21.80 0.00 -16.22
C PRO A 158 22.62 0.27 -14.95
N TRP A 159 23.57 -0.61 -14.67
CA TRP A 159 24.59 -0.33 -13.68
C TRP A 159 25.41 0.88 -14.12
N THR A 160 25.48 1.91 -13.28
CA THR A 160 26.29 3.12 -13.55
C THR A 160 27.27 3.35 -12.39
N HIS A 161 28.34 4.11 -12.64
CA HIS A 161 29.41 4.36 -11.67
C HIS A 161 28.86 4.74 -10.28
N ALA A 162 28.86 3.75 -9.36
CA ALA A 162 28.38 3.81 -7.97
C ALA A 162 26.85 3.85 -7.72
N LYS A 163 26.00 3.53 -8.71
CA LYS A 163 24.55 3.36 -8.47
C LYS A 163 24.07 1.97 -8.88
N PRO A 164 23.47 1.19 -7.95
CA PRO A 164 22.86 -0.08 -8.29
C PRO A 164 21.64 0.15 -9.22
N PRO A 165 21.29 -0.85 -10.06
CA PRO A 165 20.08 -0.85 -10.86
C PRO A 165 18.85 -0.57 -10.01
N GLN A 166 17.97 0.26 -10.56
CA GLN A 166 16.67 0.59 -9.99
C GLN A 166 15.58 0.24 -10.99
N GLY A 167 14.41 -0.15 -10.48
CA GLY A 167 13.27 -0.48 -11.31
C GLY A 167 12.54 0.76 -11.82
N ILE A 168 12.10 0.71 -13.07
CA ILE A 168 11.18 1.66 -13.69
C ILE A 168 9.95 0.87 -14.11
N VAL A 169 8.79 1.27 -13.59
CA VAL A 169 7.50 0.63 -13.89
C VAL A 169 6.63 1.62 -14.67
N ARG A 170 6.11 1.18 -15.81
CA ARG A 170 5.17 1.95 -16.62
C ARG A 170 3.87 1.18 -16.76
N PHE A 171 2.81 1.76 -16.22
CA PHE A 171 1.45 1.31 -16.46
C PHE A 171 0.83 2.10 -17.61
N GLY A 172 0.10 1.41 -18.49
CA GLY A 172 -0.83 2.02 -19.43
C GLY A 172 -2.24 1.81 -18.95
N SER A 173 -3.03 2.87 -18.81
CA SER A 173 -4.46 2.73 -18.51
C SER A 173 -5.19 2.10 -19.70
N LEU A 174 -6.28 1.42 -19.37
CA LEU A 174 -7.27 0.98 -20.33
C LEU A 174 -8.53 1.84 -20.13
N ASP A 175 -9.55 1.67 -20.98
CA ASP A 175 -10.85 2.34 -20.86
C ASP A 175 -11.67 1.84 -19.65
N VAL A 176 -11.04 1.78 -18.47
CA VAL A 176 -11.59 1.36 -17.19
C VAL A 176 -11.24 2.44 -16.15
N PRO A 177 -12.23 3.02 -15.47
CA PRO A 177 -11.96 4.04 -14.47
C PRO A 177 -11.22 3.44 -13.26
N LEU A 178 -10.08 4.04 -12.92
CA LEU A 178 -9.26 3.64 -11.76
C LEU A 178 -9.65 4.45 -10.52
N SER A 179 -10.05 3.76 -9.45
CA SER A 179 -10.27 4.38 -8.14
C SER A 179 -8.95 4.77 -7.46
N HIS A 180 -9.00 5.60 -6.41
CA HIS A 180 -7.83 5.91 -5.60
C HIS A 180 -7.15 4.65 -5.04
N GLU A 181 -7.96 3.68 -4.60
CA GLU A 181 -7.46 2.38 -4.13
C GLU A 181 -6.76 1.58 -5.24
N ASP A 182 -7.19 1.71 -6.50
CA ASP A 182 -6.53 1.06 -7.63
C ASP A 182 -5.15 1.68 -7.89
N LEU A 183 -5.02 3.00 -7.77
CA LEU A 183 -3.72 3.66 -7.93
C LEU A 183 -2.74 3.23 -6.85
N VAL A 184 -3.19 3.17 -5.59
CA VAL A 184 -2.38 2.64 -4.47
C VAL A 184 -1.98 1.19 -4.73
N ALA A 185 -2.91 0.36 -5.21
CA ALA A 185 -2.63 -1.04 -5.57
C ALA A 185 -1.57 -1.15 -6.67
N LEU A 186 -1.69 -0.36 -7.74
CA LEU A 186 -0.72 -0.34 -8.84
C LEU A 186 0.67 0.07 -8.37
N ALA A 187 0.79 1.03 -7.45
CA ALA A 187 2.09 1.42 -6.89
C ALA A 187 2.76 0.26 -6.12
N GLN A 188 1.98 -0.47 -5.31
CA GLN A 188 2.48 -1.62 -4.55
C GLN A 188 2.81 -2.82 -5.44
N ILE A 189 1.97 -3.08 -6.45
CA ILE A 189 2.20 -4.09 -7.47
C ILE A 189 3.49 -3.78 -8.23
N GLY A 190 3.66 -2.54 -8.70
CA GLY A 190 4.86 -2.11 -9.41
C GLY A 190 6.13 -2.35 -8.60
N ALA A 191 6.16 -1.94 -7.33
CA ALA A 191 7.30 -2.20 -6.45
C ALA A 191 7.56 -3.71 -6.25
N SER A 192 6.51 -4.52 -6.14
CA SER A 192 6.63 -5.98 -6.02
C SER A 192 7.17 -6.64 -7.29
N GLU A 193 6.77 -6.13 -8.44
CA GLU A 193 7.20 -6.61 -9.76
C GLU A 193 8.64 -6.25 -10.07
N VAL A 194 9.12 -5.09 -9.61
CA VAL A 194 10.55 -4.73 -9.65
C VAL A 194 11.39 -5.77 -8.91
N ILE A 195 10.99 -6.14 -7.69
CA ILE A 195 11.67 -7.19 -6.91
C ILE A 195 11.65 -8.53 -7.64
N ARG A 196 10.50 -8.88 -8.24
CA ARG A 196 10.34 -10.14 -8.99
C ARG A 196 11.26 -10.19 -10.21
N VAL A 197 11.34 -9.11 -10.98
CA VAL A 197 12.15 -9.01 -12.20
C VAL A 197 13.64 -8.91 -11.87
N SER A 198 14.01 -8.21 -10.81
CA SER A 198 15.41 -8.07 -10.38
C SER A 198 15.94 -9.26 -9.58
N HIS A 199 15.03 -10.12 -9.09
CA HIS A 199 15.33 -11.19 -8.14
C HIS A 199 16.01 -10.70 -6.84
N SER A 200 15.72 -9.46 -6.41
CA SER A 200 16.36 -8.86 -5.24
C SER A 200 15.41 -7.95 -4.45
N LEU A 201 15.36 -8.17 -3.14
CA LEU A 201 14.60 -7.31 -2.20
C LEU A 201 15.24 -5.92 -2.02
N PHE A 202 16.52 -5.79 -2.37
CA PHE A 202 17.29 -4.56 -2.19
C PHE A 202 17.24 -3.65 -3.42
N THR A 203 16.59 -4.10 -4.49
CA THR A 203 16.38 -3.28 -5.67
C THR A 203 15.34 -2.20 -5.38
N GLY A 204 15.80 -0.95 -5.31
CA GLY A 204 14.90 0.20 -5.21
C GLY A 204 14.09 0.39 -6.49
N THR A 205 12.90 0.99 -6.33
CA THR A 205 12.11 1.49 -7.47
C THR A 205 12.43 2.96 -7.68
N GLN A 206 12.84 3.33 -8.90
CA GLN A 206 13.15 4.71 -9.26
C GLN A 206 11.88 5.49 -9.60
N THR A 207 11.06 4.96 -10.50
CA THR A 207 9.78 5.57 -10.89
C THR A 207 8.71 4.52 -11.09
N ILE A 208 7.48 4.91 -10.78
CA ILE A 208 6.27 4.20 -11.16
C ILE A 208 5.37 5.23 -11.83
N GLU A 209 4.99 4.95 -13.07
CA GLU A 209 4.22 5.87 -13.90
C GLU A 209 2.92 5.22 -14.35
N LEU A 210 1.88 6.03 -14.54
CA LEU A 210 0.64 5.66 -15.23
C LEU A 210 0.41 6.67 -16.35
N ASP A 211 0.39 6.18 -17.60
CA ASP A 211 0.25 7.01 -18.81
C ASP A 211 1.28 8.15 -18.90
N GLY A 212 2.49 7.90 -18.40
CA GLY A 212 3.60 8.86 -18.36
C GLY A 212 3.54 9.88 -17.22
N ALA A 213 2.49 9.87 -16.39
CA ALA A 213 2.43 10.67 -15.17
C ALA A 213 2.96 9.89 -13.97
N ASN A 214 3.61 10.58 -13.03
CA ASN A 214 4.08 9.96 -11.79
C ASN A 214 2.88 9.43 -10.97
N LEU A 215 2.89 8.14 -10.66
CA LEU A 215 1.76 7.50 -10.00
C LEU A 215 1.53 8.00 -8.57
N PHE A 216 2.58 8.38 -7.84
CA PHE A 216 2.45 8.90 -6.48
C PHE A 216 1.78 10.28 -6.46
N ASP A 217 2.11 11.14 -7.43
CA ASP A 217 1.43 12.42 -7.60
C ASP A 217 -0.07 12.22 -7.91
N LEU A 218 -0.40 11.25 -8.76
CA LEU A 218 -1.80 10.89 -9.06
C LEU A 218 -2.55 10.35 -7.83
N ILE A 219 -1.88 9.57 -6.98
CA ILE A 219 -2.45 9.07 -5.72
C ILE A 219 -2.77 10.25 -4.81
N GLU A 220 -1.83 11.19 -4.62
CA GLU A 220 -2.02 12.37 -3.77
C GLU A 220 -3.18 13.25 -4.26
N GLN A 221 -3.28 13.49 -5.57
CA GLN A 221 -4.37 14.27 -6.17
C GLN A 221 -5.76 13.64 -5.95
N ARG A 222 -5.82 12.31 -5.82
CA ARG A 222 -7.07 11.54 -5.64
C ARG A 222 -7.29 11.03 -4.22
N ALA A 223 -6.44 11.37 -3.25
CA ALA A 223 -6.69 11.02 -1.86
C ALA A 223 -8.05 11.58 -1.46
N GLU A 224 -8.96 10.76 -0.94
CA GLU A 224 -10.30 11.16 -0.49
C GLU A 224 -10.39 11.27 1.02
#